data_AF-A0A1R2BE07-F1
#
_entry.id   AF-A0A1R2BE07-F1
#
_cell.length_a   1.000
_cell.length_b   1.000
_cell.length_c   1.000
_cell.angle_alpha   90.00
_cell.angle_beta   90.00
_cell.angle_gamma   90.00
#
_symmetry.space_group_name_H-M   'P 1'
#
loop_
_entity.id
_entity.type
_entity.pdbx_description
1 polymer ?
#
loop_
_entity_poly.entity_id
_entity_poly.type
_entity_poly.pdbx_seq_one_letter_code
_entity_poly.pdbx_strand_id
1 'polypeptide(L)'
;MSDIENPRIQKRLAKLKAAFSKFDDPLIDDDMSDLSKSGFTSEKELYEAYSSYSPMPRPVHRSVSYDQDSITPVTDESHLNQLYLNKMTQIQESLYAEIEVLKDEKKALSTENIQLRAKIQDIEKQVDSQIDKLQKKDKELNKLVFDKDMYLKAEDDYKRIIDEMRKKSEYISKENIEAKQTIDVLKHEKRENLKNLRDIESKNESMLKNMKIKEDLINNLQQTISDLEKEKSRLGNSGNFDLNLNSGKIPIRKLEISDLRGVSESPDRKKIFGLSERADETMYKSLYLEAKKLLSAENHNDFKDKIVKVKDIYAKYVKLRKFINKLGDMIVQCSPSGSFSKEPSTHQIWKWLTRLLEEYMKIKQSISGGSYEKLCQILNTENIDVMVERVAQLQNFRSRGVIRNN
;
A
#
# COMPACT_ATOMS: atom_id res chain seq x y z
N MET A 1 -15.61 53.99 -38.41
CA MET A 1 -15.19 52.89 -39.30
C MET A 1 -13.67 52.86 -39.36
N SER A 2 -13.11 51.64 -39.42
CA SER A 2 -11.69 51.24 -39.27
C SER A 2 -11.18 51.15 -37.83
N ASP A 3 -11.65 50.11 -37.12
CA ASP A 3 -10.98 49.56 -35.95
C ASP A 3 -9.64 48.96 -36.38
N ILE A 4 -8.56 49.71 -36.19
CA ILE A 4 -7.20 49.18 -36.34
C ILE A 4 -6.84 48.53 -35.00
N GLU A 5 -7.29 47.30 -34.82
CA GLU A 5 -6.92 46.48 -33.68
C GLU A 5 -5.42 46.19 -33.68
N ASN A 6 -4.81 46.37 -32.51
CA ASN A 6 -3.38 46.20 -32.30
C ASN A 6 -2.93 44.75 -32.64
N PRO A 7 -1.97 44.56 -33.57
CA PRO A 7 -1.54 43.23 -34.03
C PRO A 7 -0.93 42.35 -32.93
N ARG A 8 -0.43 42.95 -31.82
CA ARG A 8 -0.01 42.17 -30.63
C ARG A 8 -1.17 41.51 -29.90
N ILE A 9 -2.33 42.17 -29.87
CA ILE A 9 -3.53 41.67 -29.19
C ILE A 9 -4.13 40.53 -30.00
N GLN A 10 -4.20 40.65 -31.33
CA GLN A 10 -4.63 39.56 -32.20
C GLN A 10 -3.72 38.33 -32.10
N LYS A 11 -2.40 38.51 -32.01
CA LYS A 11 -1.45 37.39 -31.82
C LYS A 11 -1.60 36.70 -30.46
N ARG A 12 -1.97 37.43 -29.40
CA ARG A 12 -2.29 36.86 -28.08
C ARG A 12 -3.65 36.16 -28.07
N LEU A 13 -4.66 36.73 -28.71
CA LEU A 13 -5.98 36.11 -28.88
C LEU A 13 -5.89 34.81 -29.70
N ALA A 14 -5.09 34.77 -30.75
CA ALA A 14 -4.85 33.56 -31.53
C ALA A 14 -4.16 32.46 -30.70
N LYS A 15 -3.18 32.82 -29.85
CA LYS A 15 -2.54 31.87 -28.92
C LYS A 15 -3.50 31.35 -27.84
N LEU A 16 -4.37 32.22 -27.31
CA LEU A 16 -5.39 31.82 -26.34
C LEU A 16 -6.44 30.90 -26.98
N LYS A 17 -6.93 31.21 -28.18
CA LYS A 17 -7.86 30.35 -28.93
C LYS A 17 -7.26 28.99 -29.26
N ALA A 18 -5.99 28.94 -29.65
CA ALA A 18 -5.28 27.68 -29.89
C ALA A 18 -5.04 26.85 -28.61
N ALA A 19 -4.91 27.51 -27.45
CA ALA A 19 -4.80 26.82 -26.16
C ALA A 19 -6.15 26.27 -25.70
N PHE A 20 -7.25 27.00 -25.90
CA PHE A 20 -8.61 26.55 -25.56
C PHE A 20 -9.11 25.44 -26.49
N SER A 21 -8.75 25.46 -27.78
CA SER A 21 -9.08 24.38 -28.73
C SER A 21 -8.47 23.02 -28.36
N LYS A 22 -7.50 22.96 -27.44
CA LYS A 22 -6.90 21.71 -26.95
C LYS A 22 -7.66 21.09 -25.77
N PHE A 23 -8.65 21.78 -25.22
CA PHE A 23 -9.44 21.32 -24.09
C PHE A 23 -10.82 20.76 -24.48
N ASP A 24 -11.26 20.96 -25.72
CA ASP A 24 -12.62 20.63 -26.17
C ASP A 24 -12.74 19.39 -27.09
N ASP A 25 -11.70 18.55 -27.21
CA ASP A 25 -11.84 17.27 -27.94
C ASP A 25 -12.06 16.08 -26.98
N PRO A 26 -13.20 15.36 -27.07
CA PRO A 26 -13.45 14.17 -26.29
C PRO A 26 -12.90 12.93 -27.02
N LEU A 27 -12.15 12.11 -26.26
CA LEU A 27 -12.03 10.65 -26.35
C LEU A 27 -11.67 10.03 -27.73
N ILE A 28 -10.48 9.41 -27.83
CA ILE A 28 -10.25 8.03 -28.33
C ILE A 28 -8.78 7.62 -28.09
N ASP A 29 -8.64 6.33 -27.79
CA ASP A 29 -7.49 5.51 -27.42
C ASP A 29 -6.30 5.44 -28.39
N ASP A 30 -5.20 4.99 -27.78
CA ASP A 30 -4.13 4.10 -28.24
C ASP A 30 -3.17 4.48 -29.38
N ASP A 31 -1.90 4.37 -28.98
CA ASP A 31 -0.73 3.89 -29.71
C ASP A 31 -0.03 4.75 -30.77
N MET A 32 1.29 4.52 -30.82
CA MET A 32 2.33 5.04 -31.71
C MET A 32 2.99 6.34 -31.21
N SER A 33 4.21 6.26 -30.68
CA SER A 33 5.45 6.22 -31.48
C SER A 33 5.45 7.32 -32.54
N ASP A 34 6.13 8.44 -32.28
CA ASP A 34 7.34 8.72 -33.05
C ASP A 34 8.11 9.93 -32.51
N LEU A 35 9.39 9.64 -32.27
CA LEU A 35 10.47 10.60 -32.31
C LEU A 35 10.47 11.33 -33.66
N SER A 36 11.09 12.51 -33.64
CA SER A 36 11.53 13.31 -34.80
C SER A 36 10.49 14.20 -35.48
N LYS A 37 10.49 15.48 -35.06
CA LYS A 37 10.69 16.58 -36.01
C LYS A 37 11.31 17.80 -35.31
N SER A 38 12.60 17.92 -35.58
CA SER A 38 13.40 19.13 -35.46
C SER A 38 12.73 20.32 -36.17
N GLY A 39 12.82 21.49 -35.54
CA GLY A 39 12.50 22.78 -36.15
C GLY A 39 13.37 23.87 -35.53
N PHE A 40 14.68 23.78 -35.71
CA PHE A 40 15.54 24.96 -35.67
C PHE A 40 15.07 25.87 -36.80
N THR A 41 14.41 26.99 -36.47
CA THR A 41 14.32 28.11 -37.38
C THR A 41 15.35 29.15 -36.99
N SER A 42 16.15 29.46 -37.99
CA SER A 42 17.37 30.25 -38.00
C SER A 42 17.19 31.68 -37.47
N GLU A 43 18.23 32.12 -36.76
CA GLU A 43 18.55 33.47 -36.28
C GLU A 43 18.67 34.56 -37.38
N LYS A 44 18.20 34.29 -38.60
CA LYS A 44 18.46 35.12 -39.79
C LYS A 44 17.32 36.05 -40.21
N GLU A 45 16.16 35.97 -39.57
CA GLU A 45 15.00 36.86 -39.87
C GLU A 45 14.88 38.09 -38.96
N LEU A 46 15.76 38.23 -37.95
CA LEU A 46 15.73 39.37 -37.03
C LEU A 46 16.52 40.60 -37.49
N TYR A 47 17.28 40.50 -38.59
CA TYR A 47 18.16 41.59 -39.07
C TYR A 47 17.61 42.38 -40.27
N GLU A 48 16.52 41.95 -40.91
CA GLU A 48 15.93 42.66 -42.05
C GLU A 48 14.81 43.65 -41.69
N ALA A 49 14.36 43.69 -40.43
CA ALA A 49 13.31 44.60 -39.98
C ALA A 49 13.80 46.02 -39.59
N TYR A 50 15.11 46.32 -39.71
CA TYR A 50 15.70 47.59 -39.28
C TYR A 50 16.35 48.44 -40.39
N SER A 51 16.13 48.12 -41.68
CA SER A 51 16.76 48.86 -42.80
C SER A 51 15.79 49.55 -43.77
N SER A 52 14.61 49.97 -43.32
CA SER A 52 13.65 50.75 -44.12
C SER A 52 13.21 52.05 -43.45
N TYR A 53 14.17 52.86 -43.00
CA TYR A 53 13.95 54.29 -42.80
C TYR A 53 14.37 55.04 -44.06
N SER A 54 13.41 55.25 -44.96
CA SER A 54 13.52 56.27 -46.00
C SER A 54 13.35 57.65 -45.35
N PRO A 55 14.13 58.69 -45.71
CA PRO A 55 14.00 60.01 -45.11
C PRO A 55 12.69 60.66 -45.57
N MET A 56 11.83 61.06 -44.63
CA MET A 56 10.68 61.89 -44.97
C MET A 56 11.18 63.25 -45.51
N PRO A 57 10.56 63.82 -46.56
CA PRO A 57 11.01 65.05 -47.17
C PRO A 57 10.70 66.26 -46.27
N ARG A 58 11.59 67.26 -46.32
CA ARG A 58 11.45 68.57 -45.65
C ARG A 58 10.11 69.22 -46.00
N PRO A 59 9.49 69.98 -45.09
CA PRO A 59 8.37 70.84 -45.43
C PRO A 59 8.81 71.88 -46.46
N VAL A 60 8.07 71.93 -47.56
CA VAL A 60 8.20 72.89 -48.65
C VAL A 60 7.96 74.30 -48.11
N HIS A 61 8.90 75.20 -48.37
CA HIS A 61 8.75 76.64 -48.15
C HIS A 61 7.45 77.13 -48.78
N ARG A 62 6.56 77.70 -47.96
CA ARG A 62 5.43 78.50 -48.44
C ARG A 62 6.01 79.81 -48.96
N SER A 63 5.94 79.98 -50.28
CA SER A 63 6.25 81.23 -50.98
C SER A 63 5.33 82.34 -50.46
N VAL A 64 5.92 83.38 -49.89
CA VAL A 64 5.25 84.65 -49.61
C VAL A 64 5.19 85.43 -50.93
N SER A 65 3.99 85.72 -51.41
CA SER A 65 3.73 86.63 -52.52
C SER A 65 4.09 88.06 -52.08
N TYR A 66 5.01 88.71 -52.78
CA TYR A 66 5.21 90.15 -52.71
C TYR A 66 4.41 90.78 -53.85
N ASP A 67 3.29 91.43 -53.51
CA ASP A 67 2.71 92.45 -54.38
C ASP A 67 3.40 93.78 -54.05
N GLN A 68 4.16 94.28 -55.02
CA GLN A 68 4.77 95.60 -54.98
C GLN A 68 3.92 96.58 -55.81
N ASP A 69 3.57 97.66 -55.14
CA ASP A 69 3.35 99.02 -55.62
C ASP A 69 2.11 99.38 -56.45
N SER A 70 1.26 100.19 -55.81
CA SER A 70 0.57 101.31 -56.43
C SER A 70 0.61 102.49 -55.45
N ILE A 71 1.42 103.50 -55.79
CA ILE A 71 1.53 104.77 -55.09
C ILE A 71 0.35 105.66 -55.49
N THR A 72 -0.38 106.21 -54.52
CA THR A 72 -0.79 107.61 -54.54
C THR A 72 -0.79 108.20 -53.11
N PRO A 73 -0.52 109.50 -52.96
CA PRO A 73 0.08 110.05 -51.76
C PRO A 73 -0.94 110.66 -50.80
N VAL A 74 -0.42 111.07 -49.63
CA VAL A 74 -0.89 112.14 -48.73
C VAL A 74 -1.38 111.65 -47.35
N THR A 75 -0.60 112.07 -46.35
CA THR A 75 -0.84 112.22 -44.90
C THR A 75 -0.74 111.01 -43.96
N ASP A 76 0.24 111.09 -43.04
CA ASP A 76 0.52 110.28 -41.83
C ASP A 76 1.16 108.87 -41.94
N GLU A 77 2.21 108.74 -42.76
CA GLU A 77 3.06 107.52 -42.82
C GLU A 77 3.75 107.16 -41.49
N SER A 78 4.08 108.16 -40.65
CA SER A 78 4.68 107.92 -39.33
C SER A 78 3.74 107.16 -38.40
N HIS A 79 2.45 107.51 -38.41
CA HIS A 79 1.45 106.94 -37.50
C HIS A 79 1.02 105.54 -37.93
N LEU A 80 0.98 105.29 -39.25
CA LEU A 80 0.69 103.97 -39.81
C LEU A 80 1.83 102.98 -39.57
N ASN A 81 3.08 103.37 -39.81
CA ASN A 81 4.25 102.53 -39.52
C ASN A 81 4.37 102.20 -38.02
N GLN A 82 4.04 103.15 -37.15
CA GLN A 82 4.02 102.93 -35.70
C GLN A 82 2.89 101.96 -35.27
N LEU A 83 1.72 102.04 -35.91
CA LEU A 83 0.63 101.09 -35.69
C LEU A 83 0.98 99.66 -36.13
N TYR A 84 1.65 99.50 -37.28
CA TYR A 84 2.13 98.20 -37.76
C TYR A 84 3.21 97.64 -36.84
N LEU A 85 4.15 98.47 -36.38
CA LEU A 85 5.19 98.06 -35.44
C LEU A 85 4.60 97.62 -34.10
N ASN A 86 3.62 98.34 -33.58
CA ASN A 86 2.91 97.97 -32.34
C ASN A 86 2.15 96.65 -32.49
N LYS A 87 1.45 96.44 -33.62
CA LYS A 87 0.77 95.15 -33.90
C LYS A 87 1.78 94.01 -34.03
N MET A 88 2.90 94.22 -34.71
CA MET A 88 3.95 93.22 -34.86
C MET A 88 4.59 92.88 -33.52
N THR A 89 4.84 93.87 -32.67
CA THR A 89 5.33 93.68 -31.29
C THR A 89 4.32 92.90 -30.45
N GLN A 90 3.03 93.23 -30.51
CA GLN A 90 1.97 92.52 -29.79
C GLN A 90 1.84 91.06 -30.25
N ILE A 91 1.94 90.79 -31.56
CA ILE A 91 1.95 89.43 -32.10
C ILE A 91 3.19 88.67 -31.62
N GLN A 92 4.36 89.32 -31.62
CA GLN A 92 5.61 88.73 -31.15
C GLN A 92 5.54 88.38 -29.65
N GLU A 93 5.02 89.28 -28.81
CA GLU A 93 4.79 89.03 -27.38
C GLU A 93 3.78 87.89 -27.16
N SER A 94 2.68 87.86 -27.92
CA SER A 94 1.71 86.76 -27.87
C SER A 94 2.31 85.41 -28.27
N LEU A 95 3.15 85.38 -29.31
CA LEU A 95 3.82 84.17 -29.76
C LEU A 95 4.84 83.67 -28.72
N TYR A 96 5.59 84.58 -28.08
CA TYR A 96 6.50 84.20 -26.99
C TYR A 96 5.75 83.66 -25.77
N ALA A 97 4.60 84.26 -25.43
CA ALA A 97 3.75 83.75 -24.36
C ALA A 97 3.22 82.33 -24.68
N GLU A 98 2.76 82.10 -25.91
CA GLU A 98 2.29 80.78 -26.37
C GLU A 98 3.43 79.73 -26.37
N ILE A 99 4.64 80.11 -26.80
CA ILE A 99 5.83 79.23 -26.74
C ILE A 99 6.13 78.82 -25.29
N GLU A 100 6.06 79.73 -24.33
CA GLU A 100 6.35 79.39 -22.93
C GLU A 100 5.26 78.48 -22.34
N VAL A 101 3.98 78.70 -22.65
CA VAL A 101 2.88 77.79 -22.27
C VAL A 101 3.10 76.39 -22.84
N LEU A 102 3.37 76.27 -24.14
CA LEU A 102 3.62 74.98 -24.80
C LEU A 102 4.84 74.25 -24.22
N LYS A 103 5.87 75.00 -23.81
CA LYS A 103 7.07 74.45 -23.18
C LYS A 103 6.78 73.92 -21.78
N ASP A 104 5.92 74.58 -21.01
CA ASP A 104 5.49 74.10 -19.69
C ASP A 104 4.54 72.90 -19.81
N GLU A 105 3.62 72.89 -20.77
CA GLU A 105 2.79 71.72 -21.10
C GLU A 105 3.66 70.52 -21.50
N LYS A 106 4.67 70.74 -22.35
CA LYS A 106 5.62 69.69 -22.73
C LYS A 106 6.38 69.12 -21.54
N LYS A 107 6.80 69.96 -20.59
CA LYS A 107 7.45 69.49 -19.35
C LYS A 107 6.45 68.68 -18.51
N ALA A 108 5.22 69.15 -18.33
CA ALA A 108 4.19 68.44 -17.59
C ALA A 108 3.92 67.06 -18.19
N LEU A 109 3.67 66.98 -19.50
CA LEU A 109 3.49 65.72 -20.23
C LEU A 109 4.72 64.81 -20.15
N SER A 110 5.93 65.37 -20.18
CA SER A 110 7.17 64.59 -19.99
C SER A 110 7.25 63.98 -18.60
N THR A 111 6.88 64.73 -17.55
CA THR A 111 6.87 64.22 -16.17
C THR A 111 5.80 63.14 -15.98
N GLU A 112 4.61 63.33 -16.56
CA GLU A 112 3.55 62.33 -16.54
C GLU A 112 3.98 61.04 -17.27
N ASN A 113 4.66 61.16 -18.42
CA ASN A 113 5.16 60.00 -19.16
C ASN A 113 6.17 59.19 -18.32
N ILE A 114 7.06 59.86 -17.58
CA ILE A 114 8.00 59.21 -16.66
C ILE A 114 7.25 58.48 -15.54
N GLN A 115 6.23 59.11 -14.95
CA GLN A 115 5.41 58.48 -13.89
C GLN A 115 4.63 57.27 -14.42
N LEU A 116 4.05 57.35 -15.62
CA LEU A 116 3.34 56.23 -16.25
C LEU A 116 4.29 55.08 -16.56
N ARG A 117 5.51 55.35 -17.06
CA ARG A 117 6.53 54.31 -17.27
C ARG A 117 6.92 53.62 -15.97
N ALA A 118 7.08 54.38 -14.88
CA ALA A 118 7.36 53.80 -13.56
C ALA A 118 6.21 52.91 -13.06
N LYS A 119 4.94 53.34 -13.24
CA LYS A 119 3.76 52.54 -12.90
C LYS A 119 3.67 51.25 -13.74
N ILE A 120 3.94 51.33 -15.04
CA ILE A 120 3.97 50.15 -15.93
C ILE A 120 5.01 49.15 -15.41
N GLN A 121 6.23 49.61 -15.09
CA GLN A 121 7.28 48.75 -14.59
C GLN A 121 6.93 48.10 -13.24
N ASP A 122 6.24 48.82 -12.35
CA ASP A 122 5.79 48.26 -11.08
C ASP A 122 4.71 47.17 -11.30
N ILE A 123 3.73 47.43 -12.17
CA ILE A 123 2.70 46.46 -12.53
C ILE A 123 3.31 45.22 -13.19
N GLU A 124 4.30 45.38 -14.08
CA GLU A 124 5.02 44.24 -14.69
C GLU A 124 5.68 43.35 -13.63
N LYS A 125 6.37 43.95 -12.64
CA LYS A 125 6.95 43.18 -11.52
C LYS A 125 5.89 42.46 -10.69
N GLN A 126 4.74 43.09 -10.45
CA GLN A 126 3.64 42.44 -9.74
C GLN A 126 3.08 41.25 -10.54
N VAL A 127 2.93 41.38 -11.86
CA VAL A 127 2.51 40.30 -12.75
C VAL A 127 3.49 39.15 -12.72
N ASP A 128 4.80 39.41 -12.85
CA ASP A 128 5.83 38.37 -12.79
C ASP A 128 5.81 37.63 -11.44
N SER A 129 5.65 38.36 -10.32
CA SER A 129 5.51 37.75 -9.00
C SER A 129 4.27 36.85 -8.89
N GLN A 130 3.16 37.22 -9.51
CA GLN A 130 1.95 36.39 -9.52
C GLN A 130 2.11 35.15 -10.41
N ILE A 131 2.81 35.28 -11.55
CA ILE A 131 3.15 34.14 -12.42
C ILE A 131 3.99 33.11 -11.65
N ASP A 132 5.00 33.55 -10.90
CA ASP A 132 5.82 32.67 -10.07
C ASP A 132 5.01 31.93 -8.99
N LYS A 133 4.06 32.65 -8.36
CA LYS A 133 3.15 32.05 -7.37
C LYS A 133 2.23 31.01 -8.00
N LEU A 134 1.68 31.29 -9.18
CA LEU A 134 0.85 30.35 -9.93
C LEU A 134 1.63 29.10 -10.30
N GLN A 135 2.84 29.23 -10.84
CA GLN A 135 3.67 28.07 -11.18
C GLN A 135 4.01 27.20 -9.97
N LYS A 136 4.23 27.80 -8.79
CA LYS A 136 4.43 27.05 -7.55
C LYS A 136 3.17 26.28 -7.15
N LYS A 137 2.00 26.91 -7.29
CA LYS A 137 0.71 26.28 -7.00
C LYS A 137 0.37 25.16 -7.98
N ASP A 138 0.68 25.31 -9.26
CA ASP A 138 0.50 24.25 -10.26
C ASP A 138 1.37 23.02 -9.95
N LYS A 139 2.63 23.23 -9.52
CA LYS A 139 3.50 22.12 -9.08
C LYS A 139 2.95 21.41 -7.85
N GLU A 140 2.45 22.16 -6.87
CA GLU A 140 1.81 21.62 -5.67
C GLU A 140 0.54 20.83 -6.02
N LEU A 141 -0.29 21.37 -6.92
CA LEU A 141 -1.49 20.72 -7.41
C LEU A 141 -1.17 19.41 -8.14
N ASN A 142 -0.20 19.41 -9.05
CA ASN A 142 0.21 18.21 -9.77
C ASN A 142 0.74 17.12 -8.82
N LYS A 143 1.46 17.51 -7.76
CA LYS A 143 1.87 16.57 -6.71
C LYS A 143 0.66 15.97 -5.99
N LEU A 144 -0.31 16.80 -5.61
CA LEU A 144 -1.54 16.33 -4.95
C LEU A 144 -2.37 15.40 -5.83
N VAL A 145 -2.44 15.68 -7.14
CA VAL A 145 -3.11 14.80 -8.12
C VAL A 145 -2.42 13.45 -8.17
N PHE A 146 -1.09 13.43 -8.29
CA PHE A 146 -0.32 12.18 -8.27
C PHE A 146 -0.51 11.38 -6.98
N ASP A 147 -0.44 12.05 -5.81
CA ASP A 147 -0.66 11.39 -4.52
C ASP A 147 -2.09 10.82 -4.43
N LYS A 148 -3.10 11.56 -4.91
CA LYS A 148 -4.50 11.09 -4.96
C LYS A 148 -4.65 9.83 -5.80
N ASP A 149 -4.07 9.79 -7.00
CA ASP A 149 -4.14 8.63 -7.89
C ASP A 149 -3.46 7.40 -7.28
N MET A 150 -2.35 7.60 -6.57
CA MET A 150 -1.69 6.55 -5.81
C MET A 150 -2.59 6.00 -4.69
N TYR A 151 -3.29 6.87 -3.95
CA TYR A 151 -4.22 6.44 -2.91
C TYR A 151 -5.44 5.71 -3.46
N LEU A 152 -6.00 6.17 -4.59
CA LEU A 152 -7.10 5.49 -5.27
C LEU A 152 -6.71 4.06 -5.68
N LYS A 153 -5.51 3.90 -6.25
CA LYS A 153 -4.99 2.56 -6.60
C LYS A 153 -4.84 1.66 -5.38
N ALA A 154 -4.31 2.21 -4.27
CA ALA A 154 -4.19 1.46 -3.02
C ALA A 154 -5.57 1.07 -2.45
N GLU A 155 -6.56 1.95 -2.55
CA GLU A 155 -7.93 1.68 -2.13
C GLU A 155 -8.55 0.51 -2.92
N ASP A 156 -8.35 0.48 -4.24
CA ASP A 156 -8.83 -0.60 -5.10
C ASP A 156 -8.13 -1.94 -4.80
N ASP A 157 -6.83 -1.91 -4.49
CA ASP A 157 -6.09 -3.10 -4.02
C ASP A 157 -6.66 -3.63 -2.70
N TYR A 158 -6.97 -2.75 -1.74
CA TYR A 158 -7.59 -3.15 -0.48
C TYR A 158 -9.01 -3.69 -0.66
N LYS A 159 -9.82 -3.11 -1.55
CA LYS A 159 -11.15 -3.65 -1.89
C LYS A 159 -11.06 -5.07 -2.44
N ARG A 160 -10.12 -5.32 -3.35
CA ARG A 160 -9.87 -6.67 -3.89
C ARG A 160 -9.51 -7.68 -2.79
N ILE A 161 -8.60 -7.30 -1.88
CA ILE A 161 -8.20 -8.16 -0.75
C ILE A 161 -9.39 -8.44 0.18
N ILE A 162 -10.24 -7.44 0.47
CA ILE A 162 -11.42 -7.61 1.31
C ILE A 162 -12.40 -8.60 0.67
N ASP A 163 -12.64 -8.50 -0.63
CA ASP A 163 -13.54 -9.42 -1.33
C ASP A 163 -13.00 -10.86 -1.37
N GLU A 164 -11.68 -11.04 -1.55
CA GLU A 164 -11.06 -12.36 -1.43
C GLU A 164 -11.20 -12.95 -0.02
N MET A 165 -11.00 -12.13 1.01
CA MET A 165 -11.15 -12.55 2.41
C MET A 165 -12.60 -12.89 2.73
N ARG A 166 -13.57 -12.15 2.18
CA ARG A 166 -15.01 -12.46 2.32
C ARG A 166 -15.33 -13.81 1.70
N LYS A 167 -14.87 -14.07 0.47
CA LYS A 167 -15.05 -15.38 -0.21
C LYS A 167 -14.44 -16.53 0.59
N LYS A 168 -13.23 -16.36 1.14
CA LYS A 168 -12.59 -17.37 2.01
C LYS A 168 -13.38 -17.60 3.30
N SER A 169 -13.88 -16.54 3.92
CA SER A 169 -14.72 -16.65 5.12
C SER A 169 -16.02 -17.40 4.85
N GLU A 170 -16.67 -17.15 3.71
CA GLU A 170 -17.88 -17.87 3.30
C GLU A 170 -17.60 -19.36 3.06
N TYR A 171 -16.48 -19.69 2.41
CA TYR A 171 -16.05 -21.08 2.21
C TYR A 171 -15.82 -21.82 3.54
N ILE A 172 -15.04 -21.23 4.45
CA ILE A 172 -14.77 -21.81 5.77
C ILE A 172 -16.07 -21.97 6.58
N SER A 173 -16.99 -21.02 6.46
CA SER A 173 -18.30 -21.11 7.12
C SER A 173 -19.10 -22.32 6.64
N LYS A 174 -19.10 -22.59 5.32
CA LYS A 174 -19.74 -23.78 4.73
C LYS A 174 -19.09 -25.07 5.22
N GLU A 175 -17.76 -25.17 5.15
CA GLU A 175 -17.03 -26.35 5.64
C GLU A 175 -17.31 -26.62 7.13
N ASN A 176 -17.43 -25.57 7.94
CA ASN A 176 -17.71 -25.71 9.37
C ASN A 176 -19.15 -26.21 9.62
N ILE A 177 -20.11 -25.80 8.79
CA ILE A 177 -21.48 -26.34 8.84
C ILE A 177 -21.48 -27.82 8.46
N GLU A 178 -20.79 -28.20 7.38
CA GLU A 178 -20.67 -29.59 6.94
C GLU A 178 -19.98 -30.46 8.01
N ALA A 179 -18.88 -29.99 8.58
CA ALA A 179 -18.17 -30.69 9.65
C ALA A 179 -19.05 -30.90 10.89
N LYS A 180 -19.87 -29.91 11.27
CA LYS A 180 -20.85 -30.05 12.37
C LYS A 180 -21.89 -31.13 12.05
N GLN A 181 -22.42 -31.15 10.83
CA GLN A 181 -23.36 -32.18 10.40
C GLN A 181 -22.72 -33.58 10.46
N THR A 182 -21.48 -33.74 9.96
CA THR A 182 -20.74 -35.02 10.04
C THR A 182 -20.53 -35.46 11.49
N ILE A 183 -20.16 -34.53 12.38
CA ILE A 183 -19.98 -34.83 13.81
C ILE A 183 -21.28 -35.35 14.44
N ASP A 184 -22.43 -34.76 14.09
CA ASP A 184 -23.71 -35.17 14.66
C ASP A 184 -24.16 -36.55 14.14
N VAL A 185 -23.89 -36.87 12.88
CA VAL A 185 -24.07 -38.23 12.32
C VAL A 185 -23.18 -39.23 13.06
N LEU A 186 -21.88 -38.95 13.21
CA LEU A 186 -20.94 -39.83 13.91
C LEU A 186 -21.31 -40.03 15.39
N LYS A 187 -21.86 -39.00 16.06
CA LYS A 187 -22.39 -39.14 17.43
C LYS A 187 -23.59 -40.09 17.48
N HIS A 188 -24.48 -40.03 16.49
CA HIS A 188 -25.62 -40.94 16.40
C HIS A 188 -25.16 -42.38 16.17
N GLU A 189 -24.28 -42.61 15.20
CA GLU A 189 -23.69 -43.94 14.92
C GLU A 189 -22.97 -44.51 16.13
N LYS A 190 -22.21 -43.68 16.86
CA LYS A 190 -21.55 -44.10 18.10
C LYS A 190 -22.56 -44.59 19.15
N ARG A 191 -23.71 -43.94 19.29
CA ARG A 191 -24.76 -44.35 20.24
C ARG A 191 -25.39 -45.69 19.84
N GLU A 192 -25.69 -45.86 18.55
CA GLU A 192 -26.21 -47.13 18.01
C GLU A 192 -25.21 -48.27 18.17
N ASN A 193 -23.94 -48.04 17.85
CA ASN A 193 -22.88 -49.03 18.05
C ASN A 193 -22.72 -49.44 19.51
N LEU A 194 -22.79 -48.49 20.45
CA LEU A 194 -22.75 -48.79 21.89
C LEU A 194 -23.97 -49.61 22.34
N LYS A 195 -25.16 -49.35 21.80
CA LYS A 195 -26.37 -50.12 22.09
C LYS A 195 -26.22 -51.56 21.57
N ASN A 196 -25.80 -51.72 20.32
CA ASN A 196 -25.54 -53.02 19.71
C ASN A 196 -24.49 -53.83 20.49
N LEU A 197 -23.45 -53.16 21.00
CA LEU A 197 -22.40 -53.80 21.79
C LEU A 197 -22.96 -54.35 23.12
N ARG A 198 -23.81 -53.59 23.83
CA ARG A 198 -24.49 -54.08 25.04
C ARG A 198 -25.43 -55.27 24.76
N ASP A 199 -26.14 -55.23 23.64
CA ASP A 199 -27.04 -56.34 23.26
C ASP A 199 -26.24 -57.61 22.95
N ILE A 200 -25.07 -57.48 22.32
CA ILE A 200 -24.14 -58.58 22.08
C ILE A 200 -23.57 -59.10 23.40
N GLU A 201 -23.13 -58.23 24.31
CA GLU A 201 -22.64 -58.61 25.64
C GLU A 201 -23.68 -59.42 26.41
N SER A 202 -24.93 -58.93 26.46
CA SER A 202 -26.05 -59.63 27.11
C SER A 202 -26.32 -61.02 26.49
N LYS A 203 -26.31 -61.11 25.16
CA LYS A 203 -26.41 -62.41 24.47
C LYS A 203 -25.25 -63.33 24.82
N ASN A 204 -24.03 -62.81 24.87
CA ASN A 204 -22.84 -63.60 25.17
C ASN A 204 -22.86 -64.13 26.61
N GLU A 205 -23.29 -63.32 27.58
CA GLU A 205 -23.53 -63.76 28.96
C GLU A 205 -24.58 -64.88 29.03
N SER A 206 -25.67 -64.76 28.27
CA SER A 206 -26.72 -65.80 28.21
C SER A 206 -26.18 -67.12 27.63
N MET A 207 -25.34 -67.04 26.60
CA MET A 207 -24.70 -68.20 26.00
C MET A 207 -23.69 -68.85 26.95
N LEU A 208 -22.89 -68.06 27.67
CA LEU A 208 -21.97 -68.56 28.69
C LEU A 208 -22.71 -69.31 29.81
N LYS A 209 -23.84 -68.75 30.31
CA LYS A 209 -24.69 -69.43 31.29
C LYS A 209 -25.25 -70.75 30.75
N ASN A 210 -25.77 -70.74 29.52
CA ASN A 210 -26.27 -71.95 28.87
C ASN A 210 -25.18 -73.00 28.64
N MET A 211 -23.97 -72.58 28.26
CA MET A 211 -22.83 -73.49 28.14
C MET A 211 -22.49 -74.14 29.48
N LYS A 212 -22.44 -73.36 30.56
CA LYS A 212 -22.18 -73.89 31.90
C LYS A 212 -23.23 -74.92 32.34
N ILE A 213 -24.51 -74.65 32.09
CA ILE A 213 -25.61 -75.61 32.36
C ILE A 213 -25.40 -76.91 31.56
N LYS A 214 -25.00 -76.82 30.29
CA LYS A 214 -24.74 -78.00 29.46
C LYS A 214 -23.49 -78.76 29.92
N GLU A 215 -22.46 -78.06 30.37
CA GLU A 215 -21.23 -78.64 30.91
C GLU A 215 -21.52 -79.40 32.22
N ASP A 216 -22.32 -78.82 33.12
CA ASP A 216 -22.79 -79.49 34.33
C ASP A 216 -23.63 -80.74 34.01
N LEU A 217 -24.50 -80.68 33.00
CA LEU A 217 -25.27 -81.84 32.53
C LEU A 217 -24.36 -82.95 31.97
N ILE A 218 -23.36 -82.58 31.17
CA ILE A 218 -22.36 -83.53 30.63
C ILE A 218 -21.61 -84.20 31.79
N ASN A 219 -21.16 -83.44 32.79
CA ASN A 219 -20.47 -83.98 33.96
C ASN A 219 -21.37 -84.95 34.75
N ASN A 220 -22.66 -84.61 34.93
CA ASN A 220 -23.63 -85.50 35.58
C ASN A 220 -23.85 -86.79 34.78
N LEU A 221 -23.96 -86.70 33.46
CA LEU A 221 -24.10 -87.87 32.57
C LEU A 221 -22.84 -88.75 32.59
N GLN A 222 -21.65 -88.14 32.58
CA GLN A 222 -20.38 -88.87 32.72
C GLN A 222 -20.29 -89.59 34.07
N GLN A 223 -20.74 -88.95 35.14
CA GLN A 223 -20.81 -89.57 36.47
C GLN A 223 -21.78 -90.76 36.48
N THR A 224 -22.97 -90.62 35.90
CA THR A 224 -23.95 -91.72 35.81
C THR A 224 -23.43 -92.88 34.95
N ILE A 225 -22.74 -92.61 33.84
CA ILE A 225 -22.06 -93.64 33.05
C ILE A 225 -21.03 -94.36 33.91
N SER A 226 -20.18 -93.63 34.65
CA SER A 226 -19.16 -94.24 35.51
C SER A 226 -19.77 -95.09 36.63
N ASP A 227 -20.90 -94.67 37.20
CA ASP A 227 -21.60 -95.43 38.24
C ASP A 227 -22.29 -96.68 37.68
N LEU A 228 -22.90 -96.60 36.49
CA LEU A 228 -23.43 -97.76 35.78
C LEU A 228 -22.34 -98.76 35.39
N GLU A 229 -21.14 -98.30 35.00
CA GLU A 229 -19.99 -99.17 34.73
C GLU A 229 -19.50 -99.89 36.00
N LYS A 230 -19.50 -99.20 37.15
CA LYS A 230 -19.21 -99.81 38.47
C LYS A 230 -20.29 -100.81 38.90
N GLU A 231 -21.55 -100.55 38.57
CA GLU A 231 -22.66 -101.44 38.89
C GLU A 231 -22.66 -102.68 37.99
N LYS A 232 -22.37 -102.51 36.68
CA LYS A 232 -22.13 -103.61 35.73
C LYS A 232 -20.98 -104.52 36.18
N SER A 233 -19.91 -103.96 36.74
CA SER A 233 -18.81 -104.75 37.31
C SER A 233 -19.15 -105.43 38.65
N ARG A 234 -20.23 -105.00 39.35
CA ARG A 234 -20.76 -105.65 40.56
C ARG A 234 -21.83 -106.71 40.27
N LEU A 235 -22.60 -106.58 39.18
CA LEU A 235 -23.75 -107.45 38.89
C LEU A 235 -23.45 -108.72 38.07
N GLY A 236 -22.18 -109.07 37.82
CA GLY A 236 -21.89 -110.37 37.19
C GLY A 236 -20.44 -110.66 36.85
N ASN A 237 -19.77 -111.40 37.75
CA ASN A 237 -19.15 -112.67 37.34
C ASN A 237 -20.29 -113.65 37.02
N SER A 238 -20.89 -113.54 35.84
CA SER A 238 -21.66 -114.63 35.23
C SER A 238 -21.90 -114.31 33.76
N GLY A 239 -21.31 -115.13 32.89
CA GLY A 239 -21.69 -115.24 31.49
C GLY A 239 -20.93 -114.33 30.53
N ASN A 240 -19.92 -114.91 29.89
CA ASN A 240 -19.48 -114.53 28.55
C ASN A 240 -20.70 -114.26 27.65
N PHE A 241 -20.81 -113.04 27.14
CA PHE A 241 -21.37 -112.82 25.81
C PHE A 241 -20.49 -111.80 25.09
N ASP A 242 -19.62 -112.36 24.25
CA ASP A 242 -19.16 -111.70 23.04
C ASP A 242 -20.37 -111.20 22.27
N LEU A 243 -20.67 -109.91 22.39
CA LEU A 243 -21.41 -109.18 21.38
C LEU A 243 -20.45 -108.20 20.75
N ASN A 244 -19.75 -108.77 19.78
CA ASN A 244 -19.25 -108.14 18.57
C ASN A 244 -20.22 -107.08 18.04
N LEU A 245 -20.09 -105.83 18.52
CA LEU A 245 -20.51 -104.66 17.78
C LEU A 245 -19.24 -103.96 17.31
N ASN A 246 -18.90 -104.26 16.06
CA ASN A 246 -18.02 -103.50 15.20
C ASN A 246 -18.03 -102.01 15.58
N SER A 247 -16.95 -101.59 16.26
CA SER A 247 -16.58 -100.19 16.35
C SER A 247 -16.22 -99.74 14.92
N GLY A 248 -17.24 -99.35 14.17
CA GLY A 248 -17.08 -98.60 12.95
C GLY A 248 -16.20 -97.41 13.28
N LYS A 249 -14.98 -97.43 12.73
CA LYS A 249 -14.11 -96.28 12.66
C LYS A 249 -14.90 -95.17 11.98
N ILE A 250 -15.55 -94.31 12.76
CA ILE A 250 -15.94 -92.99 12.29
C ILE A 250 -14.60 -92.27 12.12
N PRO A 251 -14.20 -91.90 10.89
CA PRO A 251 -13.01 -91.10 10.71
C PRO A 251 -13.31 -89.76 11.38
N ILE A 252 -12.69 -89.52 12.53
CA ILE A 252 -12.45 -88.17 13.00
C ILE A 252 -11.63 -87.53 11.89
N ARG A 253 -12.29 -86.85 10.95
CA ARG A 253 -11.66 -85.83 10.14
C ARG A 253 -11.11 -84.85 11.16
N LYS A 254 -9.81 -84.96 11.38
CA LYS A 254 -8.96 -83.91 11.94
C LYS A 254 -9.32 -82.66 11.14
N LEU A 255 -10.21 -81.83 11.70
CA LEU A 255 -10.35 -80.46 11.28
C LEU A 255 -8.97 -79.87 11.56
N GLU A 256 -8.14 -79.79 10.53
CA GLU A 256 -7.01 -78.89 10.50
C GLU A 256 -7.57 -77.50 10.81
N ILE A 257 -7.47 -77.11 12.07
CA ILE A 257 -7.39 -75.71 12.41
C ILE A 257 -6.11 -75.28 11.70
N SER A 258 -6.26 -74.56 10.59
CA SER A 258 -5.14 -73.90 9.94
C SER A 258 -4.42 -73.06 10.99
N ASP A 259 -3.18 -73.41 11.29
CA ASP A 259 -2.19 -72.56 11.95
C ASP A 259 -1.83 -71.38 11.02
N LEU A 260 -2.83 -70.58 10.65
CA LEU A 260 -2.66 -69.25 10.07
C LEU A 260 -2.91 -68.18 11.14
N ARG A 261 -2.61 -68.51 12.39
CA ARG A 261 -2.28 -67.49 13.38
C ARG A 261 -0.83 -67.11 13.14
N GLY A 262 -0.64 -66.22 12.16
CA GLY A 262 0.58 -65.44 12.05
C GLY A 262 0.84 -64.82 13.42
N VAL A 263 1.80 -65.38 14.13
CA VAL A 263 2.44 -64.75 15.26
C VAL A 263 3.03 -63.48 14.66
N SER A 264 2.37 -62.34 14.89
CA SER A 264 3.03 -61.06 14.70
C SER A 264 4.17 -61.07 15.71
N GLU A 265 5.38 -61.30 15.23
CA GLU A 265 6.58 -60.97 15.96
C GLU A 265 6.39 -59.52 16.44
N SER A 266 6.33 -59.34 17.76
CA SER A 266 6.50 -58.04 18.37
C SER A 266 7.80 -57.47 17.82
N PRO A 267 7.85 -56.20 17.37
CA PRO A 267 9.09 -55.64 16.89
C PRO A 267 10.07 -55.63 18.07
N ASP A 268 11.15 -56.40 17.92
CA ASP A 268 12.30 -56.34 18.80
C ASP A 268 12.65 -54.87 19.04
N ARG A 269 12.65 -54.48 20.31
CA ARG A 269 13.29 -53.25 20.79
C ARG A 269 14.78 -53.39 20.53
N LYS A 270 15.21 -53.15 19.29
CA LYS A 270 16.62 -53.01 18.97
C LYS A 270 17.12 -51.72 19.60
N LYS A 271 18.00 -51.95 20.57
CA LYS A 271 18.89 -51.01 21.21
C LYS A 271 19.40 -49.97 20.20
N ILE A 272 19.13 -48.72 20.57
CA ILE A 272 19.79 -47.51 20.07
C ILE A 272 21.31 -47.68 20.29
N PHE A 273 22.10 -46.98 19.47
CA PHE A 273 23.58 -46.94 19.39
C PHE A 273 24.19 -47.81 18.28
N GLY A 274 23.98 -47.33 17.05
CA GLY A 274 24.82 -47.60 15.90
C GLY A 274 24.54 -46.51 14.86
N LEU A 275 25.29 -45.40 14.91
CA LEU A 275 25.25 -44.34 13.90
C LEU A 275 25.70 -44.95 12.57
N SER A 276 24.73 -45.32 11.75
CA SER A 276 24.90 -45.72 10.36
C SER A 276 24.07 -44.74 9.54
N GLU A 277 24.60 -44.25 8.42
CA GLU A 277 23.95 -43.30 7.49
C GLU A 277 22.49 -43.63 7.16
N ARG A 278 22.06 -44.90 7.29
CA ARG A 278 20.66 -45.32 7.14
C ARG A 278 19.72 -44.79 8.24
N ALA A 279 20.20 -44.59 9.47
CA ALA A 279 19.40 -44.03 10.57
C ALA A 279 19.07 -42.55 10.32
N ASP A 280 20.03 -41.80 9.77
CA ASP A 280 19.84 -40.38 9.41
C ASP A 280 18.86 -40.22 8.26
N GLU A 281 18.89 -41.11 7.28
CA GLU A 281 17.93 -41.06 6.17
C GLU A 281 16.49 -41.36 6.63
N THR A 282 16.34 -42.26 7.61
CA THR A 282 15.04 -42.60 8.19
C THR A 282 14.52 -41.46 9.06
N MET A 283 15.40 -40.84 9.86
CA MET A 283 15.08 -39.68 10.67
C MET A 283 14.72 -38.47 9.80
N TYR A 284 15.47 -38.23 8.72
CA TYR A 284 15.19 -37.16 7.76
C TYR A 284 13.85 -37.37 7.05
N LYS A 285 13.55 -38.60 6.60
CA LYS A 285 12.23 -38.93 6.02
C LYS A 285 11.10 -38.70 7.02
N SER A 286 11.28 -39.11 8.27
CA SER A 286 10.31 -38.85 9.35
C SER A 286 10.09 -37.36 9.57
N LEU A 287 11.18 -36.59 9.70
CA LEU A 287 11.14 -35.15 9.93
C LEU A 287 10.49 -34.40 8.75
N TYR A 288 10.81 -34.82 7.52
CA TYR A 288 10.23 -34.29 6.30
C TYR A 288 8.72 -34.55 6.23
N LEU A 289 8.27 -35.77 6.53
CA LEU A 289 6.83 -36.10 6.54
C LEU A 289 6.07 -35.34 7.61
N GLU A 290 6.65 -35.20 8.80
CA GLU A 290 6.06 -34.45 9.90
C GLU A 290 5.97 -32.95 9.57
N ALA A 291 7.04 -32.37 9.02
CA ALA A 291 7.05 -30.98 8.56
C ALA A 291 6.07 -30.76 7.40
N LYS A 292 5.99 -31.71 6.45
CA LYS A 292 5.04 -31.67 5.32
C LYS A 292 3.59 -31.66 5.83
N LYS A 293 3.30 -32.47 6.85
CA LYS A 293 1.99 -32.52 7.52
C LYS A 293 1.68 -31.23 8.27
N LEU A 294 2.63 -30.69 9.03
CA LEU A 294 2.47 -29.43 9.78
C LEU A 294 2.21 -28.22 8.87
N LEU A 295 2.84 -28.19 7.69
CA LEU A 295 2.69 -27.13 6.71
C LEU A 295 1.52 -27.38 5.75
N SER A 296 0.78 -28.48 5.91
CA SER A 296 -0.28 -28.92 4.99
C SER A 296 0.16 -28.83 3.53
N ALA A 297 1.36 -29.34 3.23
CA ALA A 297 1.93 -29.27 1.89
C ALA A 297 1.52 -30.50 1.07
N GLU A 298 0.99 -30.31 -0.12
CA GLU A 298 0.44 -31.42 -0.93
C GLU A 298 1.55 -32.16 -1.69
N ASN A 299 2.48 -31.40 -2.28
CA ASN A 299 3.59 -31.91 -3.07
C ASN A 299 4.95 -31.35 -2.60
N HIS A 300 6.05 -31.89 -3.13
CA HIS A 300 7.40 -31.51 -2.69
C HIS A 300 7.75 -30.04 -3.00
N ASN A 301 7.25 -29.52 -4.12
CA ASN A 301 7.47 -28.12 -4.51
C ASN A 301 6.72 -27.15 -3.57
N ASP A 302 5.45 -27.44 -3.26
CA ASP A 302 4.65 -26.69 -2.29
C ASP A 302 5.27 -26.73 -0.89
N PHE A 303 5.82 -27.86 -0.47
CA PHE A 303 6.57 -27.97 0.78
C PHE A 303 7.80 -27.06 0.80
N LYS A 304 8.58 -27.05 -0.28
CA LYS A 304 9.77 -26.21 -0.41
C LYS A 304 9.40 -24.72 -0.33
N ASP A 305 8.36 -24.30 -1.05
CA ASP A 305 7.89 -22.92 -1.05
C ASP A 305 7.36 -22.47 0.32
N LYS A 306 6.61 -23.34 1.01
CA LYS A 306 6.12 -23.08 2.37
C LYS A 306 7.26 -23.00 3.39
N ILE A 307 8.26 -23.87 3.30
CA ILE A 307 9.46 -23.82 4.15
C ILE A 307 10.23 -22.50 3.95
N VAL A 308 10.39 -22.05 2.70
CA VAL A 308 11.04 -20.76 2.41
C VAL A 308 10.26 -19.60 3.05
N LYS A 309 8.93 -19.58 2.90
CA LYS A 309 8.07 -18.59 3.57
C LYS A 309 8.19 -18.62 5.08
N VAL A 310 8.25 -19.80 5.70
CA VAL A 310 8.45 -19.94 7.15
C VAL A 310 9.81 -19.41 7.58
N LYS A 311 10.88 -19.70 6.83
CA LYS A 311 12.22 -19.15 7.10
C LYS A 311 12.22 -17.62 7.02
N ASP A 312 11.55 -17.04 6.03
CA ASP A 312 11.44 -15.59 5.88
C ASP A 312 10.65 -14.94 7.04
N ILE A 313 9.53 -15.55 7.43
CA ILE A 313 8.73 -15.11 8.57
C ILE A 313 9.56 -15.19 9.86
N TYR A 314 10.28 -16.30 10.06
CA TYR A 314 11.15 -16.49 11.21
C TYR A 314 12.27 -15.43 11.25
N ALA A 315 12.92 -15.17 10.11
CA ALA A 315 13.96 -14.14 10.01
C ALA A 315 13.41 -12.74 10.33
N LYS A 316 12.20 -12.42 9.84
CA LYS A 316 11.48 -11.16 10.17
C LYS A 316 11.13 -11.10 11.66
N TYR A 317 10.65 -12.20 12.23
CA TYR A 317 10.32 -12.28 13.65
C TYR A 317 11.55 -12.10 14.55
N VAL A 318 12.70 -12.67 14.20
CA VAL A 318 13.96 -12.48 14.96
C VAL A 318 14.39 -11.01 14.95
N LYS A 319 14.28 -10.34 13.80
CA LYS A 319 14.55 -8.89 13.71
C LYS A 319 13.57 -8.09 14.57
N LEU A 320 12.28 -8.41 14.49
CA LEU A 320 11.23 -7.76 15.29
C LEU A 320 11.44 -7.96 16.79
N ARG A 321 11.80 -9.16 17.23
CA ARG A 321 12.09 -9.47 18.63
C ARG A 321 13.28 -8.66 19.14
N LYS A 322 14.37 -8.56 18.36
CA LYS A 322 15.52 -7.71 18.71
C LYS A 322 15.13 -6.24 18.82
N PHE A 323 14.23 -5.76 17.97
CA PHE A 323 13.71 -4.40 18.03
C PHE A 323 12.86 -4.16 19.28
N ILE A 324 11.94 -5.09 19.60
CA ILE A 324 11.11 -5.02 20.82
C ILE A 324 11.99 -5.01 22.08
N ASN A 325 13.03 -5.83 22.13
CA ASN A 325 13.95 -5.83 23.27
C ASN A 325 14.65 -4.48 23.44
N LYS A 326 15.16 -3.90 22.34
CA LYS A 326 15.77 -2.55 22.38
C LYS A 326 14.79 -1.46 22.81
N LEU A 327 13.53 -1.55 22.39
CA LEU A 327 12.48 -0.65 22.87
C LEU A 327 12.23 -0.83 24.37
N GLY A 328 12.21 -2.08 24.85
CA GLY A 328 12.12 -2.39 26.28
C GLY A 328 13.27 -1.75 27.06
N ASP A 329 14.50 -1.94 26.62
CA ASP A 329 15.70 -1.34 27.24
C ASP A 329 15.61 0.18 27.29
N MET A 330 15.22 0.81 26.19
CA MET A 330 15.03 2.26 26.11
C MET A 330 13.96 2.76 27.09
N ILE A 331 12.82 2.07 27.17
CA ILE A 331 11.74 2.43 28.11
C ILE A 331 12.21 2.31 29.55
N VAL A 332 12.95 1.26 29.89
CA VAL A 332 13.51 1.10 31.24
C VAL A 332 14.46 2.25 31.57
N GLN A 333 15.34 2.64 30.64
CA GLN A 333 16.27 3.76 30.81
C GLN A 333 15.58 5.11 30.95
N CYS A 334 14.49 5.35 30.22
CA CYS A 334 13.75 6.62 30.25
C CYS A 334 12.71 6.68 31.38
N SER A 335 12.38 5.55 32.01
CA SER A 335 11.40 5.50 33.09
C SER A 335 12.01 5.90 34.43
N PRO A 336 11.23 6.52 35.34
CA PRO A 336 11.67 6.77 36.71
C PRO A 336 12.13 5.48 37.39
N SER A 337 13.20 5.55 38.17
CA SER A 337 13.74 4.40 38.88
C SER A 337 12.67 3.71 39.74
N GLY A 338 12.51 2.39 39.59
CA GLY A 338 11.47 1.61 40.27
C GLY A 338 10.16 1.46 39.49
N SER A 339 10.00 2.08 38.31
CA SER A 339 8.81 1.94 37.47
C SER A 339 8.58 0.49 36.98
N PHE A 340 9.67 -0.25 36.80
CA PHE A 340 9.64 -1.65 36.38
C PHE A 340 10.47 -2.49 37.36
N SER A 341 9.85 -3.51 37.96
CA SER A 341 10.53 -4.47 38.83
C SER A 341 11.12 -5.65 38.06
N LYS A 342 10.72 -5.83 36.80
CA LYS A 342 11.16 -6.84 35.84
C LYS A 342 11.16 -6.23 34.44
N GLU A 343 11.79 -6.89 33.47
CA GLU A 343 11.69 -6.48 32.07
C GLU A 343 10.23 -6.28 31.66
N PRO A 344 9.90 -5.15 31.02
CA PRO A 344 8.53 -4.87 30.63
C PRO A 344 8.08 -5.85 29.53
N SER A 345 6.89 -6.42 29.71
CA SER A 345 6.24 -7.20 28.65
C SER A 345 5.93 -6.34 27.43
N THR A 346 5.76 -6.96 26.26
CA THR A 346 5.40 -6.25 25.01
C THR A 346 4.15 -5.36 25.17
N HIS A 347 3.18 -5.80 25.96
CA HIS A 347 1.98 -5.02 26.25
C HIS A 347 2.29 -3.77 27.11
N GLN A 348 3.18 -3.91 28.09
CA GLN A 348 3.62 -2.78 28.92
C GLN A 348 4.45 -1.78 28.11
N ILE A 349 5.35 -2.27 27.24
CA ILE A 349 6.11 -1.45 26.28
C ILE A 349 5.14 -0.63 25.43
N TRP A 350 4.15 -1.28 24.83
CA TRP A 350 3.16 -0.61 23.99
C TRP A 350 2.36 0.43 24.76
N LYS A 351 1.81 0.06 25.92
CA LYS A 351 1.04 0.97 26.78
C LYS A 351 1.85 2.19 27.21
N TRP A 352 3.15 2.01 27.46
CA TRP A 352 4.03 3.10 27.84
C TRP A 352 4.29 4.05 26.65
N LEU A 353 4.56 3.51 25.46
CA LEU A 353 4.72 4.30 24.23
C LEU A 353 3.44 5.06 23.87
N THR A 354 2.27 4.42 23.95
CA THR A 354 0.98 5.07 23.65
C THR A 354 0.70 6.20 24.63
N ARG A 355 0.92 5.98 25.94
CA ARG A 355 0.76 7.04 26.94
C ARG A 355 1.73 8.20 26.73
N LEU A 356 2.97 7.92 26.38
CA LEU A 356 3.94 8.97 26.08
C LEU A 356 3.50 9.78 24.85
N LEU A 357 2.97 9.13 23.83
CA LEU A 357 2.42 9.79 22.64
C LEU A 357 1.15 10.61 22.97
N GLU A 358 0.26 10.09 23.80
CA GLU A 358 -0.93 10.80 24.27
C GLU A 358 -0.56 12.06 25.06
N GLU A 359 0.36 11.96 26.01
CA GLU A 359 0.85 13.11 26.78
C GLU A 359 1.57 14.11 25.87
N TYR A 360 2.36 13.63 24.90
CA TYR A 360 2.96 14.49 23.88
C TYR A 360 1.90 15.23 23.05
N MET A 361 0.86 14.55 22.59
CA MET A 361 -0.21 15.17 21.80
C MET A 361 -1.00 16.19 22.63
N LYS A 362 -1.24 15.92 23.92
CA LYS A 362 -1.83 16.89 24.85
C LYS A 362 -0.94 18.12 25.00
N ILE A 363 0.36 17.94 25.21
CA ILE A 363 1.35 19.02 25.30
C ILE A 363 1.37 19.84 24.00
N LYS A 364 1.40 19.17 22.84
CA LYS A 364 1.35 19.80 21.52
C LYS A 364 0.07 20.61 21.29
N GLN A 365 -1.06 20.17 21.82
CA GLN A 365 -2.34 20.87 21.72
C GLN A 365 -2.49 21.99 22.76
N SER A 366 -1.96 21.82 23.97
CA SER A 366 -2.06 22.80 25.06
C SER A 366 -1.08 23.96 24.94
N ILE A 367 0.02 23.75 24.21
CA ILE A 367 1.06 24.75 24.07
C ILE A 367 0.85 25.57 22.80
N SER A 368 0.40 26.82 22.97
CA SER A 368 0.64 27.85 21.95
C SER A 368 2.15 27.93 21.70
N GLY A 369 2.56 27.98 20.43
CA GLY A 369 3.93 27.64 19.96
C GLY A 369 5.12 28.17 20.78
N GLY A 370 4.97 29.28 21.50
CA GLY A 370 6.03 29.86 22.34
C GLY A 370 6.41 29.10 23.62
N SER A 371 5.53 28.25 24.20
CA SER A 371 5.93 27.49 25.43
C SER A 371 6.67 26.19 25.12
N TYR A 372 6.55 25.69 23.88
CA TYR A 372 7.13 24.43 23.43
C TYR A 372 8.58 24.69 23.01
N GLU A 373 8.83 25.82 22.35
CA GLU A 373 10.18 26.35 22.11
C GLU A 373 10.94 26.59 23.41
N LYS A 374 10.28 27.14 24.45
CA LYS A 374 10.90 27.28 25.78
C LYS A 374 11.22 25.93 26.43
N LEU A 375 10.37 24.93 26.27
CA LEU A 375 10.64 23.58 26.79
C LEU A 375 11.81 22.90 26.07
N CYS A 376 11.88 23.01 24.74
CA CYS A 376 13.02 22.54 23.94
C CYS A 376 14.33 23.24 24.35
N GLN A 377 14.28 24.55 24.62
CA GLN A 377 15.43 25.31 25.15
C GLN A 377 15.86 24.84 26.55
N ILE A 378 14.91 24.62 27.46
CA ILE A 378 15.20 24.16 28.84
C ILE A 378 15.79 22.74 28.84
N LEU A 379 15.24 21.84 28.02
CA LEU A 379 15.69 20.46 27.92
C LEU A 379 16.92 20.29 27.02
N ASN A 380 17.39 21.38 26.41
CA ASN A 380 18.52 21.39 25.47
C ASN A 380 18.30 20.38 24.31
N THR A 381 17.06 20.24 23.86
CA THR A 381 16.65 19.31 22.81
C THR A 381 16.21 20.09 21.56
N GLU A 382 16.57 19.56 20.39
CA GLU A 382 16.13 20.10 19.11
C GLU A 382 14.59 20.01 19.01
N ASN A 383 13.97 20.94 18.27
CA ASN A 383 12.55 20.86 17.97
C ASN A 383 12.27 19.51 17.26
N ILE A 384 11.22 18.80 17.69
CA ILE A 384 10.84 17.48 17.18
C ILE A 384 10.67 17.48 15.66
N ASP A 385 10.18 18.56 15.05
CA ASP A 385 10.05 18.63 13.59
C ASP A 385 11.42 18.50 12.90
N VAL A 386 12.45 19.12 13.49
CA VAL A 386 13.85 19.02 13.02
C VAL A 386 14.39 17.61 13.27
N MET A 387 14.09 16.99 14.41
CA MET A 387 14.50 15.61 14.69
C MET A 387 13.83 14.60 13.76
N VAL A 388 12.54 14.76 13.49
CA VAL A 388 11.77 13.92 12.55
C VAL A 388 12.31 14.07 11.13
N GLU A 389 12.62 15.30 10.71
CA GLU A 389 13.23 15.55 9.40
C GLU A 389 14.62 14.91 9.30
N ARG A 390 15.44 14.98 10.34
CA ARG A 390 16.76 14.33 10.39
C ARG A 390 16.67 12.81 10.35
N VAL A 391 15.69 12.22 11.06
CA VAL A 391 15.43 10.78 11.02
C VAL A 391 14.93 10.36 9.64
N ALA A 392 14.06 11.14 9.01
CA ALA A 392 13.59 10.90 7.64
C ALA A 392 14.73 10.97 6.63
N GLN A 393 15.63 11.95 6.76
CA GLN A 393 16.85 12.05 5.96
C GLN A 393 17.77 10.83 6.16
N LEU A 394 18.00 10.40 7.41
CA LEU A 394 18.81 9.22 7.72
C LEU A 394 18.21 7.90 7.19
N GLN A 395 16.89 7.76 7.20
CA GLN A 395 16.20 6.63 6.56
C GLN A 395 16.40 6.67 5.04
N ASN A 396 16.25 7.84 4.41
CA ASN A 396 16.46 8.01 2.97
C ASN A 396 17.90 7.71 2.53
N PHE A 397 18.90 8.03 3.37
CA PHE A 397 20.29 7.65 3.11
C PHE A 397 20.54 6.13 3.23
N ARG A 398 19.92 5.45 4.21
CA ARG A 398 20.01 3.98 4.34
C ARG A 398 19.37 3.24 3.17
N SER A 399 18.24 3.73 2.67
CA SER A 399 17.54 3.13 1.51
C SER A 399 18.36 3.24 0.21
N ARG A 400 19.19 4.29 0.07
CA ARG A 400 20.08 4.49 -1.09
C ARG A 400 21.41 3.74 -0.98
N GLY A 401 21.87 3.40 0.23
CA GLY A 401 23.10 2.64 0.44
C GLY A 401 23.02 1.16 0.04
N VAL A 402 21.82 0.58 -0.02
CA VAL A 402 21.60 -0.83 -0.40
C VAL A 402 21.64 -1.03 -1.93
N ILE A 403 21.54 0.03 -2.73
CA ILE A 403 21.53 -0.06 -4.20
C ILE A 403 22.95 0.00 -4.80
N ARG A 404 23.99 0.30 -4.01
CA ARG A 404 25.38 0.43 -4.53
C ARG A 404 26.27 -0.81 -4.36
N ASN A 405 25.79 -1.87 -3.69
CA ASN A 405 26.51 -3.13 -3.56
C ASN A 405 25.63 -4.29 -4.07
N ASN A 406 25.41 -4.33 -5.38
CA ASN A 406 25.12 -5.55 -6.14
C ASN A 406 25.75 -5.42 -7.52
#